data_AF-A0A934QST0-F1
#
_entry.id   AF-A0A934QST0-F1
#
_cell.length_a   1.000
_cell.length_b   1.000
_cell.length_c   1.000
_cell.angle_alpha   90.00
_cell.angle_beta   90.00
_cell.angle_gamma   90.00
#
_symmetry.space_group_name_H-M   'P 1'
#
loop_
_entity.id
_entity.type
_entity.pdbx_description
1 polymer ?
#
loop_
_entity_poly.entity_id
_entity_poly.type
_entity_poly.pdbx_seq_one_letter_code
_entity_poly.pdbx_strand_id
1 'polypeptide(L)'
;MSMREITREAVLAAIDEHDRDPAGFNRYGFGPARTYTLVHDGREYDSKAIVGVAHGYLPDEQALSPNEFSGGLETVVALLRSLGFEVRSGRNPAWLESELVLACDLVARNTWQGIRAHEQRTIELS
;
A
#
# COMPACT_ATOMS: atom_id res chain seq x y z
N MET A 1 11.72 2.51 -18.81
CA MET A 1 11.18 3.81 -18.36
C MET A 1 11.56 3.98 -16.90
N SER A 2 12.16 5.11 -16.56
CA SER A 2 12.82 5.34 -15.27
C SER A 2 11.87 6.10 -14.36
N MET A 3 11.47 5.54 -13.21
CA MET A 3 10.65 6.22 -12.18
C MET A 3 11.36 7.42 -11.50
N ARG A 4 12.36 8.02 -12.14
CA ARG A 4 13.21 9.09 -11.59
C ARG A 4 12.62 10.49 -11.78
N GLU A 5 11.44 10.62 -12.36
CA GLU A 5 10.86 11.92 -12.72
C GLU A 5 9.66 12.33 -11.86
N ILE A 6 9.16 11.45 -10.98
CA ILE A 6 8.06 11.82 -10.08
C ILE A 6 8.58 12.78 -9.01
N THR A 7 8.01 13.97 -8.99
CA THR A 7 8.33 15.04 -8.04
C THR A 7 7.42 15.01 -6.83
N ARG A 8 7.83 15.69 -5.76
CA ARG A 8 7.02 15.82 -4.55
C ARG A 8 5.71 16.56 -4.82
N GLU A 9 5.77 17.57 -5.67
CA GLU A 9 4.64 18.41 -6.07
C GLU A 9 3.59 17.59 -6.82
N ALA A 10 4.02 16.70 -7.72
CA ALA A 10 3.13 15.80 -8.43
C ALA A 10 2.41 14.82 -7.48
N VAL A 11 3.11 14.33 -6.46
CA VAL A 11 2.50 13.48 -5.42
C VAL A 11 1.48 14.26 -4.59
N LEU A 12 1.77 15.51 -4.21
CA LEU A 12 0.82 16.35 -3.49
C LEU A 12 -0.42 16.67 -4.32
N ALA A 13 -0.26 16.93 -5.62
CA ALA A 13 -1.39 17.17 -6.52
C ALA A 13 -2.30 15.93 -6.63
N ALA A 14 -1.71 14.73 -6.69
CA ALA A 14 -2.46 13.48 -6.68
C ALA A 14 -3.21 13.25 -5.35
N ILE A 15 -2.62 13.61 -4.21
CA ILE A 15 -3.30 13.55 -2.90
C ILE A 15 -4.48 14.53 -2.85
N ASP A 16 -4.28 15.76 -3.31
CA ASP A 16 -5.33 16.78 -3.34
C ASP A 16 -6.49 16.38 -4.28
N GLU A 17 -6.19 15.76 -5.42
CA GLU A 17 -7.22 15.17 -6.29
C GLU A 17 -7.99 14.05 -5.58
N HIS A 18 -7.28 13.12 -4.93
CA HIS A 18 -7.91 12.05 -4.15
C HIS A 18 -8.81 12.62 -3.05
N ASP A 19 -8.41 13.72 -2.42
CA ASP A 19 -9.18 14.35 -1.35
C ASP A 19 -10.41 15.12 -1.85
N ARG A 20 -10.32 15.75 -3.02
CA ARG A 20 -11.46 16.43 -3.65
C ARG A 20 -12.44 15.47 -4.29
N ASP A 21 -11.98 14.40 -4.93
CA ASP A 21 -12.83 13.43 -5.62
C ASP A 21 -12.36 11.98 -5.44
N PRO A 22 -12.63 11.38 -4.25
CA PRO A 22 -12.32 9.97 -4.01
C PRO A 22 -13.04 9.02 -4.98
N ALA A 23 -14.25 9.40 -5.44
CA ALA A 23 -15.06 8.57 -6.33
C ALA A 23 -14.46 8.54 -7.75
N GLY A 24 -14.02 9.69 -8.25
CA GLY A 24 -13.31 9.84 -9.51
C GLY A 24 -11.97 9.13 -9.51
N PHE A 25 -11.31 9.02 -8.35
CA PHE A 25 -10.05 8.27 -8.23
C PHE A 25 -10.17 6.79 -8.65
N ASN A 26 -11.38 6.21 -8.58
CA ASN A 26 -11.64 4.84 -9.06
C ASN A 26 -11.46 4.69 -10.58
N ARG A 27 -11.54 5.79 -11.36
CA ARG A 27 -11.36 5.77 -12.83
C ARG A 27 -9.98 5.29 -13.25
N TYR A 28 -8.99 5.46 -12.39
CA TYR A 28 -7.61 5.04 -12.63
C TYR A 28 -7.42 3.52 -12.47
N GLY A 29 -8.43 2.80 -11.99
CA GLY A 29 -8.43 1.34 -11.96
C GLY A 29 -7.50 0.72 -10.90
N PHE A 30 -6.99 1.52 -9.97
CA PHE A 30 -6.22 1.01 -8.84
C PHE A 30 -7.13 0.33 -7.82
N GLY A 31 -6.82 -0.93 -7.51
CA GLY A 31 -7.44 -1.64 -6.39
C GLY A 31 -6.85 -1.20 -5.04
N PRO A 32 -7.49 -1.54 -3.92
CA PRO A 32 -7.05 -1.13 -2.59
C PRO A 32 -5.65 -1.65 -2.19
N ALA A 33 -4.92 -0.84 -1.44
CA ALA A 33 -3.58 -1.13 -0.97
C ALA A 33 -3.59 -2.34 -0.05
N ARG A 34 -2.84 -3.39 -0.43
CA ARG A 34 -2.74 -4.63 0.35
C ARG A 34 -1.53 -4.67 1.30
N THR A 35 -0.54 -3.82 1.05
CA THR A 35 0.77 -3.96 1.68
C THR A 35 1.38 -2.64 2.13
N TYR A 36 1.23 -1.54 1.37
CA TYR A 36 1.85 -0.26 1.70
C TYR A 36 0.88 0.91 1.54
N THR A 37 0.76 1.73 2.58
CA THR A 37 -0.02 2.97 2.58
C THR A 37 0.90 4.17 2.73
N LEU A 38 0.66 5.20 1.91
CA LEU A 38 1.26 6.52 2.04
C LEU A 38 0.55 7.27 3.17
N VAL A 39 1.29 7.95 4.03
CA VAL A 39 0.73 8.79 5.10
C VAL A 39 1.02 10.25 4.79
N HIS A 40 -0.03 11.07 4.78
CA HIS A 40 0.07 12.52 4.61
C HIS A 40 -1.01 13.21 5.44
N ASP A 41 -0.64 14.22 6.23
CA ASP A 41 -1.55 14.98 7.11
C ASP A 41 -2.49 14.11 7.97
N GLY A 42 -1.95 13.01 8.50
CA GLY A 42 -2.69 12.07 9.36
C GLY A 42 -3.65 11.15 8.63
N ARG A 43 -3.69 11.17 7.29
CA ARG A 43 -4.53 10.34 6.44
C ARG A 43 -3.68 9.31 5.70
N GLU A 44 -4.29 8.17 5.40
CA GLU A 44 -3.65 7.07 4.69
C GLU A 44 -4.20 6.93 3.27
N TYR A 45 -3.30 6.73 2.31
CA TYR A 45 -3.59 6.64 0.88
C TYR A 45 -2.94 5.40 0.27
N ASP A 46 -3.50 4.88 -0.82
CA ASP A 46 -2.86 3.80 -1.57
C ASP A 46 -1.57 4.31 -2.24
N SER A 47 -0.43 3.78 -1.81
CA SER A 47 0.88 4.23 -2.27
C SER A 47 1.09 4.08 -3.79
N LYS A 48 0.53 3.04 -4.42
CA LYS A 48 0.64 2.84 -5.87
C LYS A 48 -0.30 3.75 -6.63
N ALA A 49 -1.52 3.90 -6.14
CA ALA A 49 -2.53 4.68 -6.81
C ALA A 49 -2.12 6.16 -6.83
N ILE A 50 -1.63 6.69 -5.71
CA ILE A 50 -1.10 8.06 -5.65
C ILE A 50 0.08 8.25 -6.61
N VAL A 51 1.04 7.32 -6.64
CA VAL A 51 2.20 7.44 -7.54
C VAL A 51 1.80 7.32 -9.01
N GLY A 52 0.82 6.48 -9.33
CA GLY A 52 0.32 6.32 -10.70
C GLY A 52 -0.37 7.56 -11.21
N VAL A 53 -1.18 8.20 -10.38
CA VAL A 53 -1.83 9.47 -10.69
C VAL A 53 -0.82 10.61 -10.72
N ALA A 54 0.14 10.65 -9.79
CA ALA A 54 1.22 11.63 -9.75
C ALA A 54 2.02 11.67 -11.06
N HIS A 55 2.21 10.52 -11.72
CA HIS A 55 2.87 10.48 -13.02
C HIS A 55 2.14 11.33 -14.09
N GLY A 56 0.81 11.40 -14.06
CA GLY A 56 0.03 12.23 -14.96
C GLY A 56 0.06 13.73 -14.66
N TYR A 57 0.70 14.13 -13.56
CA TYR A 57 0.97 15.54 -13.23
C TYR A 57 2.35 16.00 -13.73
N LEU A 58 3.13 15.11 -14.36
CA LEU A 58 4.39 15.47 -15.00
C LEU A 58 4.17 16.03 -16.41
N PRO A 59 5.06 16.90 -16.91
CA PRO A 59 4.96 17.43 -18.27
C PRO A 59 4.98 16.32 -19.32
N ASP A 60 4.02 16.37 -20.26
CA ASP A 60 3.88 15.42 -21.38
C ASP A 60 3.64 13.95 -20.99
N GLU A 61 3.29 13.68 -19.73
CA GLU A 61 3.05 12.34 -19.22
C GLU A 61 1.58 12.10 -18.88
N GLN A 62 1.18 10.82 -18.85
CA GLN A 62 -0.16 10.39 -18.48
C GLN A 62 -0.13 9.61 -17.17
N ALA A 63 -1.27 9.57 -16.48
CA ALA A 63 -1.40 8.72 -15.30
C ALA A 63 -1.18 7.26 -15.68
N LEU A 64 -0.33 6.57 -14.92
CA LEU A 64 -0.02 5.16 -15.17
C LEU A 64 -1.19 4.30 -14.70
N SER A 65 -1.53 3.28 -15.47
CA SER A 65 -2.41 2.21 -15.01
C SER A 65 -1.64 1.22 -14.13
N PRO A 66 -2.33 0.41 -13.31
CA PRO A 66 -1.69 -0.61 -12.47
C PRO A 66 -0.81 -1.59 -13.24
N ASN A 67 -1.10 -1.81 -14.53
CA ASN A 67 -0.41 -2.77 -15.39
C ASN A 67 0.83 -2.17 -16.07
N GLU A 68 1.03 -0.86 -15.98
CA GLU A 68 2.17 -0.14 -16.56
C GLU A 68 3.32 0.08 -15.56
N PHE A 69 3.11 -0.28 -14.30
CA PHE A 69 4.17 -0.28 -13.29
C PHE A 69 5.18 -1.41 -13.53
N SER A 70 6.37 -1.04 -14.01
CA SER A 70 7.46 -2.00 -14.28
C SER A 70 8.36 -2.30 -13.07
N GLY A 71 8.27 -1.53 -11.99
CA GLY A 71 8.95 -1.81 -10.72
C GLY A 71 7.92 -2.04 -9.63
N GLY A 72 8.06 -3.14 -8.91
CA GLY A 72 7.11 -3.56 -7.88
C GLY A 72 6.93 -2.53 -6.75
N LEU A 73 6.11 -2.91 -5.75
CA LEU A 73 5.77 -2.07 -4.59
C LEU A 73 7.01 -1.44 -3.91
N GLU A 74 8.13 -2.15 -3.83
CA GLU A 74 9.34 -1.64 -3.17
C GLU A 74 9.95 -0.43 -3.88
N THR A 75 9.81 -0.34 -5.22
CA THR A 75 10.32 0.83 -5.97
C THR A 75 9.48 2.07 -5.67
N VAL A 76 8.16 1.90 -5.58
CA VAL A 76 7.20 2.96 -5.21
C VAL A 76 7.47 3.46 -3.78
N VAL A 77 7.68 2.54 -2.85
CA VAL A 77 8.01 2.87 -1.45
C VAL A 77 9.33 3.65 -1.36
N ALA A 78 10.37 3.19 -2.06
CA ALA A 78 11.67 3.87 -2.06
C ALA A 78 11.58 5.28 -2.65
N LEU A 79 10.83 5.46 -3.75
CA LEU A 79 10.56 6.75 -4.36
C LEU A 79 9.85 7.69 -3.38
N LEU A 80 8.71 7.28 -2.81
CA LEU A 80 7.94 8.10 -1.87
C LEU A 80 8.76 8.52 -0.64
N ARG A 81 9.57 7.60 -0.09
CA ARG A 81 10.49 7.89 1.01
C ARG A 81 11.58 8.89 0.61
N SER A 82 12.13 8.76 -0.61
CA SER A 82 13.12 9.70 -1.12
C SER A 82 12.57 11.12 -1.31
N LEU A 83 11.26 11.24 -1.56
CA LEU A 83 10.51 12.49 -1.65
C LEU A 83 10.08 13.03 -0.26
N GLY A 84 10.45 12.35 0.82
CA GLY A 84 10.16 12.75 2.20
C GLY A 84 8.77 12.38 2.71
N PHE A 85 8.07 11.46 2.04
CA PHE A 85 6.79 10.94 2.54
C PHE A 85 6.97 9.74 3.48
N GLU A 86 6.08 9.65 4.47
CA GLU A 86 5.96 8.47 5.31
C GLU A 86 5.19 7.39 4.56
N VAL A 87 5.72 6.16 4.57
CA VAL A 87 5.05 4.98 3.97
C VAL A 87 5.04 3.85 4.99
N ARG A 88 3.83 3.43 5.37
CA ARG A 88 3.59 2.34 6.32
C ARG A 88 3.41 1.01 5.59
N SER A 89 3.93 -0.05 6.20
CA SER A 89 3.63 -1.41 5.76
C SER A 89 2.42 -1.93 6.54
N GLY A 90 1.37 -2.32 5.84
CA GLY A 90 0.23 -3.05 6.41
C GLY A 90 0.52 -4.54 6.64
N ARG A 91 1.66 -5.07 6.13
CA ARG A 91 2.13 -6.42 6.43
C ARG A 91 3.21 -6.38 7.49
N ASN A 92 2.78 -6.38 8.74
CA ASN A 92 3.05 -7.45 9.70
C ASN A 92 2.39 -6.99 11.00
N PRO A 93 1.41 -7.70 11.58
CA PRO A 93 1.09 -7.44 12.97
C PRO A 93 2.38 -7.55 13.79
N ALA A 94 2.55 -6.69 14.79
CA ALA A 94 3.72 -6.70 15.67
C ALA A 94 3.66 -7.92 16.58
N TRP A 95 3.75 -9.12 16.01
CA TRP A 95 3.70 -10.36 16.74
C TRP A 95 4.95 -10.46 17.60
N LEU A 96 4.74 -10.68 18.87
CA LEU A 96 5.78 -11.16 19.76
C LEU A 96 6.25 -12.53 19.23
N GLU A 97 7.50 -12.89 19.53
CA GLU A 97 8.07 -14.18 19.13
C GLU A 97 7.16 -15.35 19.58
N SER A 98 6.58 -15.25 20.77
CA SER A 98 5.61 -16.19 21.31
C SER A 98 4.32 -16.30 20.49
N GLU A 99 3.79 -15.18 20.00
CA GLU A 99 2.57 -15.16 19.17
C GLU A 99 2.84 -15.77 17.78
N LEU A 100 4.05 -15.54 17.24
CA LEU A 100 4.47 -16.14 15.99
C LEU A 100 4.66 -17.65 16.11
N VAL A 101 5.25 -18.13 17.21
CA VAL A 101 5.34 -19.56 17.52
C VAL A 101 3.93 -20.16 17.66
N LEU A 102 3.02 -19.49 18.35
CA LEU A 102 1.65 -19.97 18.54
C LEU A 102 0.89 -20.05 17.21
N ALA A 103 1.00 -19.03 16.37
CA ALA A 103 0.38 -19.04 15.05
C ALA A 103 0.95 -20.11 14.13
N CYS A 104 2.27 -20.35 14.17
CA CYS A 104 2.93 -21.45 13.46
C CYS A 104 2.42 -22.82 13.93
N ASP A 105 2.30 -23.04 15.25
CA ASP A 105 1.73 -24.26 15.82
C ASP A 105 0.26 -24.44 15.38
N LEU A 106 -0.52 -23.37 15.39
CA LEU A 106 -1.92 -23.38 15.00
C LEU A 106 -2.12 -23.75 13.51
N VAL A 107 -1.34 -23.17 12.59
CA VAL A 107 -1.44 -23.52 11.16
C VAL A 107 -0.84 -24.90 10.86
N ALA A 108 0.19 -25.33 11.60
CA ALA A 108 0.74 -26.67 11.47
C ALA A 108 -0.31 -27.75 11.82
N ARG A 109 -1.09 -27.52 12.88
CA ARG A 109 -2.25 -28.36 13.24
C ARG A 109 -3.37 -28.31 12.21
N ASN A 110 -3.47 -27.21 11.47
CA ASN A 110 -4.47 -27.02 10.42
C ASN A 110 -3.96 -27.35 9.00
N THR A 111 -2.96 -28.24 8.86
CA THR A 111 -2.40 -28.65 7.56
C THR A 111 -1.95 -27.49 6.67
N TRP A 112 -1.44 -26.42 7.28
CA TRP A 112 -1.02 -25.19 6.60
C TRP A 112 -2.15 -24.43 5.89
N GLN A 113 -3.41 -24.73 6.20
CA GLN A 113 -4.53 -23.93 5.72
C GLN A 113 -4.68 -22.68 6.59
N GLY A 114 -4.75 -21.52 5.93
CA GLY A 114 -4.88 -20.23 6.61
C GLY A 114 -6.20 -20.14 7.39
N ILE A 115 -6.11 -19.75 8.66
CA ILE A 115 -7.27 -19.56 9.53
C ILE A 115 -7.63 -18.06 9.54
N ARG A 116 -8.91 -17.73 9.34
CA ARG A 116 -9.38 -16.34 9.35
C ARG A 116 -9.74 -15.90 10.76
N ALA A 117 -9.42 -14.66 11.10
CA ALA A 117 -9.60 -14.09 12.44
C ALA A 117 -11.06 -14.08 12.98
N HIS A 118 -12.07 -14.29 12.13
CA HIS A 118 -13.49 -14.33 12.54
C HIS A 118 -14.03 -15.76 12.75
N GLU A 119 -13.22 -16.80 12.55
CA GLU A 119 -13.63 -18.16 12.87
C GLU A 119 -13.53 -18.36 14.40
N GLN A 120 -14.67 -18.68 15.05
CA GLN A 120 -14.87 -18.90 16.49
C GLN A 120 -13.97 -19.98 17.15
N ARG A 121 -12.98 -20.51 16.43
CA ARG A 121 -11.99 -21.48 16.91
C ARG A 121 -10.72 -20.83 17.46
N THR A 122 -10.62 -19.49 17.46
CA THR A 122 -9.59 -18.76 18.21
C THR A 122 -9.93 -18.82 19.70
N ILE A 123 -9.73 -19.99 20.29
CA ILE A 123 -9.83 -20.18 21.75
C ILE A 123 -8.60 -19.48 22.34
N GLU A 124 -8.83 -18.56 23.27
CA GLU A 124 -7.81 -17.91 24.08
C GLU A 124 -6.84 -18.96 24.62
N LEU A 125 -5.56 -18.83 24.26
CA LEU A 125 -4.46 -19.49 24.95
C LEU A 125 -3.64 -18.38 25.60
N SER A 126 -4.14 -17.89 26.73
CA SER A 126 -3.34 -17.17 27.75
C SER A 126 -2.43 -18.14 28.50
#